data_AF-A0A2S2DU37-F1
#
_entry.id   AF-A0A2S2DU37-F1
#
_cell.length_a   1.000
_cell.length_b   1.000
_cell.length_c   1.000
_cell.angle_alpha   90.00
_cell.angle_beta   90.00
_cell.angle_gamma   90.00
#
_symmetry.space_group_name_H-M   'P 1'
#
loop_
_entity.id
_entity.type
_entity.pdbx_description
1 polymer ?
#
loop_
_entity_poly.entity_id
_entity_poly.type
_entity_poly.pdbx_seq_one_letter_code
_entity_poly.pdbx_strand_id
1 'polypeptide(L)'
;MNDDRISKSEKKSLSEYNTLELRGWIIEQFCKIEFQINQIIINHIKPVNCEDFERIILNSSILSFGNKIKILKNVKDFDQKTIGKLQKAASIRNIFAHASIYESIEIDFDEEYNINNIDVSCKIDIMTSDEKISSQNVVKKLDEYYDLTNSIIEDLSKSLPNVHLDAPC
;
A
#
# COMPACT_ATOMS: atom_id res chain seq x y z
N MET A 1 -28.09 17.11 0.06
CA MET A 1 -27.59 17.47 -1.28
C MET A 1 -26.48 16.49 -1.59
N ASN A 2 -26.60 15.64 -2.61
CA ASN A 2 -25.50 14.77 -3.02
C ASN A 2 -24.44 15.66 -3.67
N ASP A 3 -23.18 15.49 -3.28
CA ASP A 3 -22.06 16.15 -3.94
C ASP A 3 -21.64 15.30 -5.14
N ASP A 4 -22.25 15.58 -6.29
CA ASP A 4 -22.03 14.82 -7.54
C ASP A 4 -20.61 15.00 -8.10
N ARG A 5 -19.77 15.86 -7.49
CA ARG A 5 -18.35 16.01 -7.84
C ARG A 5 -17.48 14.86 -7.33
N ILE A 6 -17.99 14.07 -6.36
CA ILE A 6 -17.31 12.91 -5.80
C ILE A 6 -18.13 11.67 -6.14
N SER A 7 -17.70 10.92 -7.15
CA SER A 7 -18.31 9.66 -7.55
C SER A 7 -17.36 8.48 -7.33
N LYS A 8 -17.94 7.30 -7.16
CA LYS A 8 -17.15 6.06 -7.17
C LYS A 8 -16.76 5.74 -8.60
N SER A 9 -15.57 5.18 -8.78
CA SER A 9 -15.14 4.67 -10.07
C SER A 9 -16.06 3.53 -10.52
N GLU A 10 -16.48 3.55 -11.78
CA GLU A 10 -17.22 2.44 -12.43
C GLU A 10 -16.29 1.35 -12.98
N LYS A 11 -14.97 1.58 -12.92
CA LYS A 11 -13.95 0.69 -13.47
C LYS A 11 -13.86 -0.61 -12.69
N LYS A 12 -13.77 -1.72 -13.41
CA LYS A 12 -13.83 -3.08 -12.84
C LYS A 12 -12.48 -3.77 -12.73
N SER A 13 -11.47 -3.27 -13.45
CA SER A 13 -10.11 -3.81 -13.45
C SER A 13 -9.09 -2.69 -13.21
N LEU A 14 -7.98 -3.03 -12.54
CA LEU A 14 -6.84 -2.13 -12.38
C LEU A 14 -6.24 -1.68 -13.72
N SER A 15 -6.35 -2.50 -14.77
CA SER A 15 -5.89 -2.17 -16.12
C SER A 15 -6.67 -1.03 -16.78
N GLU A 16 -7.85 -0.65 -16.25
CA GLU A 16 -8.66 0.44 -16.78
C GLU A 16 -8.27 1.81 -16.18
N TYR A 17 -7.43 1.82 -15.14
CA TYR A 17 -7.07 3.03 -14.40
C TYR A 17 -5.97 3.79 -15.13
N ASN A 18 -6.12 5.12 -15.24
CA ASN A 18 -5.02 5.99 -15.61
C ASN A 18 -4.07 6.17 -14.42
N THR A 19 -2.93 6.82 -14.64
CA THR A 19 -1.87 6.98 -13.63
C THR A 19 -2.33 7.72 -12.37
N LEU A 20 -3.24 8.70 -12.49
CA LEU A 20 -3.77 9.45 -11.35
C LEU A 20 -4.73 8.60 -10.52
N GLU A 21 -5.64 7.89 -11.17
CA GLU A 21 -6.59 7.01 -10.49
C GLU A 21 -5.85 5.85 -9.82
N LEU A 22 -4.81 5.31 -10.46
CA LEU A 22 -3.97 4.26 -9.89
C LEU A 22 -3.25 4.73 -8.62
N ARG A 23 -2.69 5.95 -8.63
CA ARG A 23 -2.12 6.56 -7.42
C ARG A 23 -3.17 6.72 -6.32
N GLY A 24 -4.36 7.20 -6.66
CA GLY A 24 -5.48 7.32 -5.73
C GLY A 24 -5.86 5.99 -5.11
N TRP A 25 -5.96 4.93 -5.93
CA TRP A 25 -6.27 3.58 -5.49
C TRP A 25 -5.18 3.03 -4.54
N ILE A 26 -3.91 3.21 -4.86
CA ILE A 26 -2.78 2.79 -4.01
C ILE A 26 -2.85 3.47 -2.64
N ILE A 27 -3.08 4.79 -2.62
CA ILE A 27 -3.21 5.58 -1.39
C ILE A 27 -4.40 5.07 -0.56
N GLU A 28 -5.56 4.88 -1.18
CA GLU A 28 -6.77 4.39 -0.52
C GLU A 28 -6.57 3.02 0.13
N GLN A 29 -5.93 2.07 -0.57
CA GLN A 29 -5.60 0.76 0.03
C GLN A 29 -4.64 0.89 1.21
N PHE A 30 -3.66 1.78 1.11
CA PHE A 30 -2.71 2.02 2.20
C PHE A 30 -3.39 2.65 3.43
N CYS A 31 -4.32 3.58 3.23
CA CYS A 31 -5.12 4.18 4.29
C CYS A 31 -5.97 3.14 5.03
N LYS A 32 -6.56 2.17 4.32
CA LYS A 32 -7.31 1.06 4.95
C LYS A 32 -6.44 0.18 5.83
N ILE A 33 -5.23 -0.14 5.36
CA ILE A 33 -4.24 -0.87 6.15
C ILE A 33 -3.88 -0.06 7.40
N GLU A 34 -3.57 1.23 7.25
CA GLU A 34 -3.22 2.10 8.37
C GLU A 34 -4.35 2.22 9.40
N PHE A 35 -5.60 2.25 8.95
CA PHE A 35 -6.78 2.20 9.83
C PHE A 35 -6.81 0.90 10.65
N GLN A 36 -6.63 -0.27 10.05
CA GLN A 36 -6.61 -1.54 10.79
C GLN A 36 -5.45 -1.60 11.80
N ILE A 37 -4.29 -1.05 11.44
CA ILE A 37 -3.16 -0.92 12.36
C ILE A 37 -3.54 -0.05 13.56
N ASN A 38 -4.21 1.08 13.34
CA ASN A 38 -4.68 1.94 14.43
C ASN A 38 -5.58 1.16 15.39
N GLN A 39 -6.52 0.36 14.87
CA GLN A 39 -7.42 -0.46 15.69
C GLN A 39 -6.67 -1.49 16.54
N ILE A 40 -5.66 -2.15 15.98
CA ILE A 40 -4.80 -3.08 16.73
C ILE A 40 -4.04 -2.36 17.84
N ILE A 41 -3.50 -1.16 17.56
CA ILE A 41 -2.78 -0.36 18.55
C ILE A 41 -3.72 0.10 19.68
N ILE A 42 -4.94 0.54 19.36
CA ILE A 42 -5.96 0.92 20.34
C ILE A 42 -6.28 -0.27 21.25
N ASN A 43 -6.52 -1.45 20.66
CA ASN A 43 -6.82 -2.68 21.42
C ASN A 43 -5.67 -3.14 22.31
N HIS A 44 -4.43 -2.88 21.89
CA HIS A 44 -3.24 -3.20 22.67
C HIS A 44 -3.02 -2.23 23.85
N ILE A 45 -3.12 -0.92 23.59
CA ILE A 45 -2.84 0.13 24.58
C ILE A 45 -4.01 0.31 25.56
N LYS A 46 -5.24 0.10 25.08
CA LYS A 46 -6.50 0.32 25.81
C LYS A 46 -6.56 1.70 26.47
N PRO A 47 -6.44 2.78 25.69
CA PRO A 47 -6.48 4.14 26.22
C PRO A 47 -7.85 4.43 26.86
N VAL A 48 -7.87 5.27 27.90
CA VAL A 48 -9.12 5.66 28.57
C VAL A 48 -10.08 6.39 27.62
N ASN A 49 -9.54 7.23 26.73
CA ASN A 49 -10.32 7.89 25.67
C ASN A 49 -9.84 7.39 24.30
N CYS A 50 -10.55 6.38 23.77
CA CYS A 50 -10.23 5.77 22.49
C CYS A 50 -10.38 6.74 21.31
N GLU A 51 -11.36 7.66 21.35
CA GLU A 51 -11.58 8.64 20.28
C GLU A 51 -10.43 9.67 20.18
N ASP A 52 -10.06 10.29 21.30
CA ASP A 52 -8.96 11.27 21.32
C ASP A 52 -7.63 10.58 20.96
N PHE A 53 -7.43 9.35 21.45
CA PHE A 53 -6.23 8.60 21.12
C PHE A 53 -6.13 8.32 19.62
N GLU A 54 -7.22 7.91 18.97
CA GLU A 54 -7.23 7.69 17.52
C GLU A 54 -7.05 9.00 16.74
N ARG A 55 -7.85 10.03 17.05
CA ARG A 55 -7.92 11.28 16.27
C ARG A 55 -6.68 12.15 16.43
N ILE A 56 -6.06 12.14 17.62
CA ILE A 56 -4.93 13.02 17.96
C ILE A 56 -3.62 12.22 17.90
N ILE A 57 -3.49 11.16 18.70
CA ILE A 57 -2.21 10.46 18.86
C ILE A 57 -1.88 9.60 17.64
N LEU A 58 -2.86 8.84 17.13
CA LEU A 58 -2.67 8.00 15.95
C LEU A 58 -2.86 8.75 14.62
N ASN A 59 -3.02 10.07 14.66
CA ASN A 59 -3.03 10.89 13.46
C ASN A 59 -1.69 10.77 12.71
N SER A 60 -1.72 10.55 11.40
CA SER A 60 -0.50 10.36 10.59
C SER A 60 0.44 11.59 10.58
N SER A 61 -0.08 12.78 10.93
CA SER A 61 0.71 14.01 11.10
C SER A 61 1.47 14.07 12.43
N ILE A 62 1.01 13.32 13.44
CA ILE A 62 1.64 13.22 14.76
C ILE A 62 2.52 11.97 14.82
N LEU A 63 1.99 10.83 14.39
CA LEU A 63 2.65 9.54 14.44
C LEU A 63 2.66 8.90 13.05
N SER A 64 3.82 8.95 12.40
CA SER A 64 3.98 8.43 11.04
C SER A 64 3.68 6.93 10.98
N PHE A 65 3.36 6.42 9.78
CA PHE A 65 3.19 4.99 9.54
C PHE A 65 4.37 4.17 10.09
N GLY A 66 5.60 4.61 9.86
CA GLY A 66 6.80 3.93 10.37
C GLY A 66 6.86 3.87 11.91
N ASN A 67 6.35 4.89 12.60
CA ASN A 67 6.20 4.87 14.06
C ASN A 67 5.12 3.87 14.50
N LYS A 68 3.99 3.78 13.79
CA LYS A 68 2.94 2.78 14.07
C LYS A 68 3.47 1.36 13.95
N ILE A 69 4.28 1.09 12.92
CA ILE A 69 4.96 -0.20 12.75
C ILE A 69 5.87 -0.53 13.94
N LYS A 70 6.59 0.46 14.49
CA LYS A 70 7.42 0.25 15.69
C LYS A 70 6.57 -0.11 16.91
N ILE A 71 5.38 0.47 17.05
CA ILE A 71 4.44 0.10 18.11
C ILE A 71 3.95 -1.34 17.89
N LEU A 72 3.52 -1.69 16.67
CA LEU A 72 3.06 -3.05 16.34
C LEU A 72 4.10 -4.13 16.65
N LYS A 73 5.39 -3.86 16.46
CA LYS A 73 6.47 -4.80 16.83
C LYS A 73 6.51 -5.16 18.33
N ASN A 74 5.92 -4.32 19.18
CA ASN A 74 5.83 -4.54 20.62
C ASN A 74 4.47 -5.12 21.05
N VAL A 75 3.53 -5.29 20.12
CA VAL A 75 2.28 -6.02 20.38
C VAL A 75 2.64 -7.49 20.53
N LYS A 76 2.25 -8.07 21.67
CA LYS A 76 2.53 -9.47 21.98
C LYS A 76 1.99 -10.38 20.87
N ASP A 77 2.79 -11.34 20.45
CA ASP A 77 2.43 -12.37 19.46
C ASP A 77 2.10 -11.83 18.05
N PHE A 78 2.46 -10.58 17.74
CA PHE A 78 2.27 -10.02 16.39
C PHE A 78 3.29 -10.60 15.39
N ASP A 79 2.79 -11.10 14.25
CA ASP A 79 3.61 -11.77 13.25
C ASP A 79 4.62 -10.81 12.58
N GLN A 80 5.91 -11.12 12.72
CA GLN A 80 6.99 -10.36 12.10
C GLN A 80 7.00 -10.45 10.58
N LYS A 81 6.42 -11.50 9.99
CA LYS A 81 6.25 -11.58 8.52
C LYS A 81 5.29 -10.50 8.04
N THR A 82 4.19 -10.26 8.75
CA THR A 82 3.24 -9.17 8.47
C THR A 82 3.92 -7.81 8.55
N ILE A 83 4.82 -7.61 9.52
CA ILE A 83 5.63 -6.38 9.59
C ILE A 83 6.48 -6.17 8.33
N GLY A 84 7.15 -7.22 7.84
CA GLY A 84 7.93 -7.15 6.60
C GLY A 84 7.05 -6.80 5.39
N LYS A 85 5.85 -7.39 5.29
CA LYS A 85 4.87 -7.06 4.25
C LYS A 85 4.44 -5.59 4.32
N LEU A 86 4.12 -5.08 5.50
CA LEU A 86 3.73 -3.69 5.73
C LEU A 86 4.81 -2.69 5.29
N GLN A 87 6.07 -2.96 5.63
CA GLN A 87 7.20 -2.13 5.22
C GLN A 87 7.39 -2.14 3.69
N LYS A 88 7.24 -3.32 3.07
CA LYS A 88 7.31 -3.47 1.62
C LYS A 88 6.17 -2.71 0.93
N ALA A 89 4.94 -2.80 1.44
CA ALA A 89 3.80 -2.06 0.91
C ALA A 89 4.02 -0.54 1.01
N ALA A 90 4.55 -0.05 2.14
CA ALA A 90 4.89 1.36 2.31
C ALA A 90 5.93 1.84 1.29
N SER A 91 6.95 1.02 1.01
CA SER A 91 7.95 1.30 -0.01
C SER A 91 7.35 1.40 -1.41
N ILE A 92 6.52 0.43 -1.81
CA ILE A 92 5.85 0.43 -3.12
C ILE A 92 4.92 1.63 -3.25
N ARG A 93 4.12 1.95 -2.23
CA ARG A 93 3.27 3.14 -2.21
C ARG A 93 4.08 4.42 -2.41
N ASN A 94 5.24 4.55 -1.77
CA ASN A 94 6.11 5.71 -1.93
C ASN A 94 6.68 5.83 -3.35
N ILE A 95 7.05 4.71 -3.98
CA ILE A 95 7.45 4.68 -5.39
C ILE A 95 6.34 5.28 -6.25
N PHE A 96 5.11 4.79 -6.14
CA PHE A 96 3.99 5.29 -6.95
C PHE A 96 3.61 6.74 -6.65
N ALA A 97 3.77 7.19 -5.40
CA ALA A 97 3.47 8.55 -5.00
C ALA A 97 4.46 9.59 -5.55
N HIS A 98 5.73 9.21 -5.75
CA HIS A 98 6.80 10.17 -6.03
C HIS A 98 7.53 9.94 -7.36
N ALA A 99 7.58 8.72 -7.88
CA ALA A 99 8.26 8.43 -9.14
C ALA A 99 7.36 8.69 -10.36
N SER A 100 7.99 9.09 -11.46
CA SER A 100 7.33 9.30 -12.74
C SER A 100 7.10 7.96 -13.44
N ILE A 101 5.88 7.76 -13.94
CA ILE A 101 5.56 6.67 -14.86
C ILE A 101 5.82 7.16 -16.28
N TYR A 102 6.49 6.37 -17.09
CA TYR A 102 6.80 6.69 -18.48
C TYR A 102 6.63 5.48 -19.39
N GLU A 103 6.40 5.73 -20.68
CA GLU A 103 6.30 4.70 -21.70
C GLU A 103 7.70 4.27 -22.17
N SER A 104 7.88 2.97 -22.39
CA SER A 104 9.12 2.36 -22.84
C SER A 104 8.82 1.43 -24.01
N ILE A 105 9.70 1.45 -25.01
CA ILE A 105 9.72 0.48 -26.10
C ILE A 105 11.06 -0.26 -26.01
N GLU A 106 11.03 -1.56 -25.80
CA GLU A 106 12.19 -2.45 -25.89
C GLU A 106 12.10 -3.26 -27.18
N ILE A 107 13.18 -3.27 -27.96
CA ILE A 107 13.26 -3.99 -29.23
C ILE A 107 14.40 -4.98 -29.12
N ASP A 108 14.07 -6.26 -29.21
CA ASP A 108 15.04 -7.35 -29.23
C ASP A 108 15.41 -7.68 -30.68
N PHE A 109 16.70 -7.71 -30.96
CA PHE A 109 17.25 -8.10 -32.26
C PHE A 109 17.89 -9.49 -32.16
N ASP A 110 17.77 -10.28 -33.22
CA ASP A 110 18.56 -11.51 -33.37
C ASP A 110 20.02 -11.20 -33.80
N GLU A 111 20.84 -12.26 -33.96
CA GLU A 111 22.25 -12.12 -34.38
C GLU A 111 22.41 -11.51 -35.79
N GLU A 112 21.35 -11.54 -36.60
CA GLU A 112 21.30 -10.99 -37.96
C GLU A 112 20.68 -9.57 -38.00
N TYR A 113 20.42 -8.96 -36.84
CA TYR A 113 19.74 -7.66 -36.68
C TYR A 113 18.29 -7.63 -37.18
N ASN A 114 17.62 -8.78 -37.30
CA ASN A 114 16.18 -8.81 -37.49
C ASN A 114 15.47 -8.60 -36.15
N ILE A 115 14.32 -7.94 -36.19
CA ILE A 115 13.49 -7.75 -35.01
C ILE A 115 12.89 -9.09 -34.62
N ASN A 116 13.24 -9.57 -33.42
CA ASN A 116 12.68 -10.78 -32.83
C ASN A 116 11.43 -10.44 -31.99
N ASN A 117 11.48 -9.34 -31.22
CA ASN A 117 10.38 -8.91 -30.36
C ASN A 117 10.35 -7.38 -30.20
N ILE A 118 9.16 -6.84 -29.98
CA ILE A 118 8.92 -5.44 -29.58
C ILE A 118 8.02 -5.47 -28.34
N ASP A 119 8.55 -5.08 -27.18
CA ASP A 119 7.77 -4.88 -25.95
C ASP A 119 7.47 -3.40 -25.77
N VAL A 120 6.18 -3.06 -25.64
CA VAL A 120 5.73 -1.71 -25.29
C VAL A 120 5.12 -1.78 -23.90
N SER A 121 5.73 -1.09 -22.95
CA SER A 121 5.31 -1.15 -21.56
C SER A 121 5.47 0.16 -20.81
N CYS A 122 4.66 0.35 -19.77
CA CYS A 122 4.82 1.45 -18.82
C CYS A 122 5.85 1.05 -17.76
N LYS A 123 6.81 1.93 -17.49
CA LYS A 123 7.87 1.73 -16.51
C LYS A 123 7.87 2.81 -15.43
N ILE A 124 8.47 2.44 -14.31
CA ILE A 124 8.70 3.31 -13.15
C ILE A 124 10.11 3.04 -12.63
N ASP A 125 10.86 4.11 -12.40
CA ASP A 125 12.21 3.99 -11.87
C ASP A 125 12.17 3.83 -10.35
N ILE A 126 12.92 2.84 -9.87
CA ILE A 126 13.10 2.58 -8.44
C ILE A 126 14.58 2.56 -8.10
N MET A 127 14.92 3.03 -6.91
CA MET A 127 16.24 2.83 -6.34
C MET A 127 16.29 1.47 -5.67
N THR A 128 17.21 0.62 -6.10
CA THR A 128 17.45 -0.70 -5.52
C THR A 128 18.27 -0.58 -4.22
N SER A 129 18.33 -1.66 -3.46
CA SER A 129 19.12 -1.71 -2.22
C SER A 129 20.63 -1.59 -2.45
N ASP A 130 21.11 -1.83 -3.67
CA ASP A 130 22.50 -1.58 -4.10
C ASP A 130 22.72 -0.18 -4.68
N GLU A 131 21.82 0.76 -4.37
CA GLU A 131 21.91 2.19 -4.75
C GLU A 131 21.90 2.44 -6.27
N LYS A 132 21.39 1.48 -7.06
CA LYS A 132 21.22 1.64 -8.50
C LYS A 132 19.79 2.00 -8.86
N ILE A 133 19.62 2.68 -9.98
CA ILE A 133 18.31 2.89 -10.57
C ILE A 133 17.96 1.65 -11.40
N SER A 134 16.78 1.08 -11.15
CA SER A 134 16.21 -0.01 -11.91
C SER A 134 14.82 0.38 -12.38
N SER A 135 14.59 0.30 -13.68
CA SER A 135 13.27 0.52 -14.26
C SER A 135 12.44 -0.76 -14.16
N GLN A 136 11.25 -0.66 -13.56
CA GLN A 136 10.34 -1.80 -13.41
C GLN A 136 9.06 -1.58 -14.19
N ASN A 137 8.50 -2.68 -14.70
CA ASN A 137 7.18 -2.67 -15.33
C ASN A 137 6.09 -2.31 -14.29
N VAL A 138 5.30 -1.28 -14.61
CA VAL A 138 4.28 -0.72 -13.72
C VAL A 138 3.19 -1.75 -13.38
N VAL A 139 2.74 -2.53 -14.37
CA VAL A 139 1.68 -3.54 -14.17
C VAL A 139 2.15 -4.61 -13.20
N LYS A 140 3.36 -5.16 -13.40
CA LYS A 140 3.94 -6.15 -12.48
C LYS A 140 4.06 -5.60 -11.05
N LYS A 141 4.45 -4.32 -10.91
CA LYS A 141 4.57 -3.68 -9.60
C LYS A 141 3.21 -3.45 -8.93
N LEU A 142 2.19 -3.15 -9.72
CA LEU A 142 0.84 -2.98 -9.25
C LEU A 142 0.24 -4.31 -8.78
N ASP A 143 0.43 -5.39 -9.54
CA ASP A 143 -0.01 -6.75 -9.17
C ASP A 143 0.67 -7.17 -7.85
N GLU A 144 1.98 -6.93 -7.73
CA GLU A 144 2.72 -7.16 -6.49
C GLU A 144 2.10 -6.39 -5.31
N TYR A 145 1.70 -5.13 -5.51
CA TYR A 145 1.07 -4.33 -4.47
C TYR A 145 -0.33 -4.83 -4.12
N TYR A 146 -1.13 -5.22 -5.12
CA TYR A 146 -2.47 -5.77 -4.94
C TYR A 146 -2.43 -7.04 -4.10
N ASP A 147 -1.60 -8.01 -4.48
CA ASP A 147 -1.47 -9.27 -3.74
C ASP A 147 -0.92 -9.04 -2.32
N LEU A 148 0.05 -8.14 -2.19
CA LEU A 148 0.65 -7.80 -0.91
C LEU A 148 -0.36 -7.16 0.04
N THR A 149 -1.16 -6.21 -0.44
CA THR A 149 -2.16 -5.51 0.38
C THR A 149 -3.32 -6.42 0.79
N ASN A 150 -3.80 -7.29 -0.11
CA ASN A 150 -4.79 -8.31 0.24
C ASN A 150 -4.26 -9.26 1.34
N SER A 151 -3.03 -9.75 1.18
CA SER A 151 -2.41 -10.62 2.18
C SER A 151 -2.23 -9.92 3.54
N ILE A 152 -1.84 -8.63 3.54
CA ILE A 152 -1.76 -7.83 4.77
C ILE A 152 -3.13 -7.72 5.44
N ILE A 153 -4.17 -7.38 4.69
CA ILE A 153 -5.53 -7.23 5.23
C ILE A 153 -6.01 -8.53 5.88
N GLU A 154 -5.76 -9.67 5.24
CA GLU A 154 -6.06 -10.98 5.83
C GLU A 154 -5.30 -11.22 7.13
N ASP A 155 -4.01 -10.90 7.17
CA ASP A 155 -3.18 -11.10 8.37
C ASP A 155 -3.57 -10.17 9.52
N LEU A 156 -3.90 -8.91 9.23
CA LEU A 156 -4.40 -7.95 10.20
C LEU A 156 -5.77 -8.36 10.74
N SER A 157 -6.64 -8.93 9.89
CA SER A 157 -7.97 -9.39 10.31
C SER A 157 -7.89 -10.51 11.36
N LYS A 158 -6.91 -11.40 11.27
CA LYS A 158 -6.65 -12.47 12.27
C LYS A 158 -6.16 -11.91 13.61
N SER A 159 -5.56 -10.72 13.59
CA SER A 159 -5.00 -10.05 14.78
C SER A 159 -6.02 -9.20 15.52
N LEU A 160 -7.19 -8.96 14.91
CA LEU A 160 -8.32 -8.29 15.55
C LEU A 160 -9.19 -9.36 16.23
N PRO A 161 -9.42 -9.28 17.55
CA PRO A 161 -10.39 -10.16 18.20
C PRO A 161 -11.79 -9.95 17.58
N ASN A 162 -12.59 -11.01 17.47
CA ASN A 162 -14.01 -10.90 17.11
C ASN A 162 -14.66 -9.90 18.09
N VAL A 163 -14.97 -8.71 17.60
CA VAL A 163 -15.56 -7.64 18.39
C VAL A 163 -16.97 -8.06 18.78
N HIS A 164 -17.16 -8.60 19.98
CA HIS A 164 -18.42 -8.42 20.69
C HIS A 164 -18.43 -6.96 21.17
N LEU A 165 -19.38 -6.19 20.67
CA LEU A 165 -19.64 -4.77 20.96
C LEU A 165 -20.15 -4.57 22.40
N ASP A 166 -19.45 -5.09 23.40
CA ASP A 166 -19.72 -4.83 24.80
C ASP A 166 -18.61 -3.94 25.35
N ALA A 167 -18.78 -2.64 25.17
CA ALA A 167 -17.85 -1.59 25.61
C ALA A 167 -17.75 -1.53 27.16
N PRO A 168 -16.63 -1.05 27.74
CA PRO A 168 -16.08 0.26 27.41
C PRO A 168 -14.67 0.21 26.79
N CYS A 169 -14.56 0.88 25.63
CA CYS A 169 -13.59 0.70 24.54
C CYS A 169 -13.79 -0.64 23.81
#